data_AF-A0AAF0Q172-F1
#
_entry.id   AF-A0AAF0Q172-F1
#
_cell.length_a   1.000
_cell.length_b   1.000
_cell.length_c   1.000
_cell.angle_alpha   90.00
_cell.angle_beta   90.00
_cell.angle_gamma   90.00
#
_symmetry.space_group_name_H-M   'P 1'
#
loop_
_entity.id
_entity.type
_entity.pdbx_description
1 polymer ?
#
loop_
_entity_poly.entity_id
_entity_poly.type
_entity_poly.pdbx_seq_one_letter_code
_entity_poly.pdbx_strand_id
1 'polypeptide(L)'
;MSVLHEPEVREFYYKMVLLEDGGISSKVHEIEINLTEEILRIILDVLCQEIMYVEGCESSMDHISKASKYENMKCAGVPMKFLKGEHQLYFEFVNKVLLSRSEKRAIASAVDLFLMKQLETFEAINLPGIMLEHLHRIMMVKNEGKIKAKSHVSELLEKQEALKWEMEDFTVILGDKEVEIAHLKALLQQAQSQGSGTSTNENEEATRLRGENARLTESNPR
;
A
#
# COMPACT_ATOMS: atom_id res chain seq x y z
N MET A 1 -35.18 17.85 32.42
CA MET A 1 -35.19 18.65 31.17
C MET A 1 -33.82 18.50 30.54
N SER A 2 -33.68 17.78 29.42
CA SER A 2 -32.42 17.78 28.68
C SER A 2 -32.43 18.97 27.72
N VAL A 3 -31.64 19.99 28.01
CA VAL A 3 -31.37 21.07 27.07
C VAL A 3 -30.39 20.52 26.04
N LEU A 4 -30.79 20.46 24.78
CA LEU A 4 -29.90 20.04 23.70
C LEU A 4 -28.99 21.22 23.38
N HIS A 5 -27.75 21.19 23.87
CA HIS A 5 -26.71 22.20 23.62
C HIS A 5 -26.09 22.05 22.23
N GLU A 6 -26.94 21.94 21.22
CA GLU A 6 -26.51 21.71 19.84
C GLU A 6 -25.59 22.83 19.30
N PRO A 7 -25.85 24.13 19.56
CA PRO A 7 -24.96 25.20 19.10
C PRO A 7 -23.55 25.10 19.67
N GLU A 8 -23.43 24.84 20.98
CA GLU A 8 -22.15 24.71 21.69
C GLU A 8 -21.38 23.49 21.22
N VAL A 9 -22.07 22.34 21.10
CA VAL A 9 -21.47 21.10 20.61
C VAL A 9 -21.00 21.28 19.16
N ARG A 10 -21.78 21.97 18.33
CA ARG A 10 -21.41 22.25 16.95
C ARG A 10 -20.20 23.19 16.87
N GLU A 11 -20.17 24.23 17.69
CA GLU A 11 -19.02 25.14 17.81
C GLU A 11 -17.75 24.37 18.22
N PHE A 12 -17.88 23.49 19.22
CA PHE A 12 -16.80 22.61 19.66
C PHE A 12 -16.19 21.81 18.50
N TYR A 13 -17.04 21.11 17.71
CA TYR A 13 -16.58 20.30 16.58
C TYR A 13 -16.08 21.12 15.37
N TYR A 14 -16.46 22.39 15.24
CA TYR A 14 -15.97 23.25 14.15
C TYR A 14 -14.64 23.93 14.47
N LYS A 15 -14.40 24.23 15.75
CA LYS A 15 -13.19 24.89 16.22
C LYS A 15 -12.15 23.93 16.82
N MET A 16 -12.41 22.63 16.72
CA MET A 16 -11.49 21.60 17.19
C MET A 16 -10.16 21.65 16.40
N VAL A 17 -9.05 21.48 17.12
CA VAL A 17 -7.67 21.43 16.63
C VAL A 17 -6.99 20.23 17.27
N LEU A 18 -6.10 19.58 16.52
CA LEU A 18 -5.28 18.47 17.00
C LEU A 18 -3.98 19.01 17.60
N LEU A 19 -3.63 18.50 18.77
CA LEU A 19 -2.40 18.84 19.46
C LEU A 19 -1.28 17.86 19.09
N GLU A 20 -0.02 18.29 19.24
CA GLU A 20 1.15 17.47 18.91
C GLU A 20 1.28 16.22 19.79
N ASP A 21 0.70 16.24 20.99
CA ASP A 21 0.67 15.14 21.94
C ASP A 21 -0.48 14.13 21.68
N GLY A 22 -1.24 14.30 20.59
CA GLY A 22 -2.39 13.47 20.26
C GLY A 22 -3.69 13.87 20.97
N GLY A 23 -3.66 14.90 21.81
CA GLY A 23 -4.85 15.50 22.40
C GLY A 23 -5.65 16.34 21.40
N ILE A 24 -6.82 16.80 21.82
CA ILE A 24 -7.64 17.74 21.07
C ILE A 24 -7.92 19.00 21.88
N SER A 25 -7.93 20.14 21.20
CA SER A 25 -8.28 21.43 21.78
C SER A 25 -9.42 22.06 21.01
N SER A 26 -10.31 22.79 21.66
CA SER A 26 -11.36 23.58 21.00
C SER A 26 -11.73 24.78 21.85
N LYS A 27 -12.27 25.83 21.23
CA LYS A 27 -12.69 27.06 21.92
C LYS A 27 -14.18 27.31 21.72
N VAL A 28 -14.97 27.19 22.78
CA VAL A 28 -16.44 27.39 22.78
C VAL A 28 -16.77 28.55 23.70
N HIS A 29 -17.47 29.57 23.21
CA HIS A 29 -17.79 30.77 24.01
C HIS A 29 -16.61 31.33 24.82
N GLU A 30 -15.44 31.42 24.19
CA GLU A 30 -14.16 31.85 24.80
C GLU A 30 -13.51 30.90 25.81
N ILE A 31 -14.19 29.81 26.18
CA ILE A 31 -13.65 28.76 27.03
C ILE A 31 -12.83 27.81 26.17
N GLU A 32 -11.55 27.66 26.52
CA GLU A 32 -10.67 26.66 25.93
C GLU A 32 -10.93 25.30 26.59
N ILE A 33 -11.23 24.31 25.76
CA ILE A 33 -11.52 22.93 26.14
C ILE A 33 -10.39 22.08 25.57
N ASN A 34 -9.55 21.57 26.47
CA ASN A 34 -8.49 20.63 26.14
C ASN A 34 -8.90 19.24 26.61
N LEU A 35 -8.94 18.29 25.69
CA LEU A 35 -9.19 16.89 25.99
C LEU A 35 -7.93 16.11 25.62
N THR A 36 -7.17 15.78 26.64
CA THR A 36 -6.09 14.80 26.58
C THR A 36 -6.62 13.44 27.04
N GLU A 37 -5.82 12.39 26.83
CA GLU A 37 -6.17 11.04 27.29
C GLU A 37 -6.44 11.03 28.80
N GLU A 38 -5.62 11.71 29.58
CA GLU A 38 -5.77 11.83 31.04
C GLU A 38 -7.06 12.54 31.45
N ILE A 39 -7.44 13.62 30.75
CA ILE A 39 -8.68 14.35 31.04
C ILE A 39 -9.89 13.48 30.69
N LEU A 40 -9.88 12.82 29.54
CA LEU A 40 -10.94 11.89 29.14
C LEU A 40 -11.06 10.70 30.10
N ARG A 41 -9.93 10.18 30.59
CA ARG A 41 -9.89 9.15 31.63
C ARG A 41 -10.67 9.57 32.87
N ILE A 42 -10.43 10.79 33.35
CA ILE A 42 -11.11 11.36 34.53
C ILE A 42 -12.60 11.57 34.25
N ILE A 43 -12.96 12.12 33.09
CA ILE A 43 -14.37 12.38 32.72
C ILE A 43 -15.18 11.08 32.60
N LEU A 44 -14.59 10.05 32.01
CA LEU A 44 -15.25 8.77 31.75
C LEU A 44 -15.20 7.82 32.95
N ASP A 45 -14.39 8.14 33.97
CA ASP A 45 -14.13 7.28 35.14
C ASP A 45 -13.68 5.86 34.74
N VAL A 46 -12.76 5.79 33.76
CA VAL A 46 -12.22 4.53 33.22
C VAL A 46 -10.73 4.42 33.50
N LEU A 47 -10.21 3.21 33.69
CA LEU A 47 -8.77 2.98 33.81
C LEU A 47 -8.12 2.98 32.42
N CYS A 48 -7.11 3.83 32.20
CA CYS A 48 -6.20 3.67 31.06
C CYS A 48 -5.23 2.54 31.39
N GLN A 49 -5.47 1.34 30.88
CA GLN A 49 -4.45 0.28 30.85
C GLN A 49 -3.82 0.17 29.46
N GLU A 50 -2.58 -0.33 29.45
CA GLU A 50 -1.43 -0.17 28.52
C GLU A 50 -1.62 -0.39 27.01
N ILE A 51 -2.84 -0.60 26.50
CA ILE A 51 -3.05 -0.69 25.05
C ILE A 51 -3.07 0.73 24.48
N MET A 52 -1.87 1.33 24.38
CA MET A 52 -1.68 2.70 23.88
C MET A 52 -1.77 2.79 22.36
N TYR A 53 -1.53 1.68 21.65
CA TYR A 53 -1.57 1.63 20.19
C TYR A 53 -2.05 0.25 19.75
N VAL A 54 -3.06 0.20 18.87
CA VAL A 54 -3.52 -1.05 18.27
C VAL A 54 -2.66 -1.44 17.06
N GLU A 55 -1.84 -0.51 16.55
CA GLU A 55 -0.90 -0.74 15.46
C GLU A 55 0.24 -1.67 15.90
N GLY A 56 0.41 -2.81 15.23
CA GLY A 56 1.38 -3.86 15.59
C GLY A 56 0.85 -4.92 16.56
N CYS A 57 -0.40 -4.82 17.03
CA CYS A 57 -1.02 -5.88 17.81
C CYS A 57 -1.33 -7.11 16.93
N GLU A 58 -0.70 -8.23 17.24
CA GLU A 58 -1.00 -9.51 16.61
C GLU A 58 -2.03 -10.29 17.43
N SER A 59 -3.06 -10.80 16.77
CA SER A 59 -3.98 -11.74 17.39
C SER A 59 -3.36 -13.13 17.46
N SER A 60 -3.44 -13.76 18.63
CA SER A 60 -2.98 -15.14 18.79
C SER A 60 -3.72 -16.07 17.82
N MET A 61 -2.99 -16.95 17.13
CA MET A 61 -3.56 -17.95 16.20
C MET A 61 -4.72 -18.76 16.80
N ASP A 62 -4.66 -19.03 18.11
CA ASP A 62 -5.74 -19.68 18.86
C ASP A 62 -7.08 -18.92 18.82
N HIS A 63 -7.03 -17.59 18.98
CA HIS A 63 -8.22 -16.74 18.89
C HIS A 63 -8.73 -16.68 17.45
N ILE A 64 -7.85 -16.69 16.44
CA ILE A 64 -8.24 -16.72 15.02
C ILE A 64 -9.00 -18.03 14.71
N SER A 65 -8.51 -19.18 15.16
CA SER A 65 -9.18 -20.47 14.99
C SER A 65 -10.50 -20.56 15.75
N LYS A 66 -10.59 -19.94 16.94
CA LYS A 66 -11.83 -19.85 17.72
C LYS A 66 -12.87 -18.95 17.05
N ALA A 67 -12.45 -17.77 16.60
CA ALA A 67 -13.31 -16.76 15.99
C ALA A 67 -13.80 -17.15 14.58
N SER A 68 -13.02 -17.94 13.85
CA SER A 68 -13.32 -18.30 12.46
C SER A 68 -14.02 -19.65 12.34
N LYS A 69 -14.81 -19.81 11.28
CA LYS A 69 -15.53 -21.06 10.92
C LYS A 69 -14.58 -22.20 10.52
N TYR A 70 -13.29 -21.93 10.31
CA TYR A 70 -12.30 -22.88 9.81
C TYR A 70 -11.03 -22.87 10.66
N GLU A 71 -10.58 -24.02 11.13
CA GLU A 71 -9.46 -24.13 12.09
C GLU A 71 -8.07 -23.75 11.53
N ASN A 72 -7.91 -23.57 10.21
CA ASN A 72 -6.60 -23.42 9.54
C ASN A 72 -6.53 -22.25 8.55
N MET A 73 -7.13 -21.11 8.86
CA MET A 73 -7.02 -19.92 8.00
C MET A 73 -5.64 -19.25 8.13
N LYS A 74 -4.78 -19.46 7.12
CA LYS A 74 -3.56 -18.66 6.90
C LYS A 74 -3.89 -17.44 6.05
N CYS A 75 -4.55 -16.45 6.65
CA CYS A 75 -4.93 -15.22 5.95
C CYS A 75 -4.51 -14.00 6.78
N ALA A 76 -4.21 -12.88 6.13
CA ALA A 76 -3.90 -11.60 6.78
C ALA A 76 -5.09 -10.98 7.57
N GLY A 77 -6.18 -11.73 7.72
CA GLY A 77 -7.41 -11.35 8.39
C GLY A 77 -8.52 -12.39 8.16
N VAL A 78 -9.65 -12.25 8.87
CA VAL A 78 -10.79 -13.16 8.77
C VAL A 78 -11.97 -12.44 8.10
N PRO A 79 -12.42 -12.87 6.90
CA PRO A 79 -13.63 -12.32 6.31
C PRO A 79 -14.83 -12.46 7.23
N MET A 80 -15.65 -11.41 7.35
CA MET A 80 -16.79 -11.33 8.26
C MET A 80 -17.75 -12.52 8.11
N LYS A 81 -18.01 -12.97 6.88
CA LYS A 81 -18.86 -14.14 6.60
C LYS A 81 -18.34 -15.45 7.22
N PHE A 82 -17.04 -15.50 7.50
CA PHE A 82 -16.36 -16.63 8.10
C PHE A 82 -16.15 -16.47 9.61
N LEU A 83 -16.60 -15.38 10.23
CA LEU A 83 -16.67 -15.27 11.68
C LEU A 83 -17.83 -16.11 12.23
N LYS A 84 -17.62 -16.73 13.41
CA LYS A 84 -18.61 -17.53 14.12
C LYS A 84 -19.43 -16.67 15.08
N GLY A 85 -20.76 -16.78 15.00
CA GLY A 85 -21.69 -16.33 16.05
C GLY A 85 -21.36 -14.96 16.65
N GLU A 86 -21.06 -14.95 17.95
CA GLU A 86 -20.71 -13.77 18.75
C GLU A 86 -19.51 -12.97 18.21
N HIS A 87 -18.55 -13.61 17.54
CA HIS A 87 -17.40 -12.92 16.95
C HIS A 87 -17.81 -12.02 15.77
N GLN A 88 -18.92 -12.33 15.09
CA GLN A 88 -19.49 -11.42 14.11
C GLN A 88 -20.05 -10.16 14.77
N LEU A 89 -20.66 -10.29 15.96
CA LEU A 89 -21.15 -9.16 16.74
C LEU A 89 -19.99 -8.31 17.27
N TYR A 90 -18.93 -8.94 17.80
CA TYR A 90 -17.73 -8.21 18.23
C TYR A 90 -17.09 -7.46 17.07
N PHE A 91 -16.98 -8.08 15.89
CA PHE A 91 -16.47 -7.39 14.70
C PHE A 91 -17.33 -6.19 14.30
N GLU A 92 -18.66 -6.33 14.31
CA GLU A 92 -19.54 -5.19 14.02
C GLU A 92 -19.41 -4.08 15.06
N PHE A 93 -19.31 -4.42 16.34
CA PHE A 93 -19.11 -3.45 17.42
C PHE A 93 -17.78 -2.72 17.26
N VAL A 94 -16.68 -3.46 17.04
CA VAL A 94 -15.37 -2.88 16.77
C VAL A 94 -15.43 -1.97 15.54
N ASN A 95 -16.01 -2.40 14.44
CA ASN A 95 -15.99 -1.63 13.19
C ASN A 95 -16.95 -0.43 13.17
N LYS A 96 -18.05 -0.46 13.94
CA LYS A 96 -19.05 0.63 13.97
C LYS A 96 -18.84 1.59 15.14
N VAL A 97 -18.36 1.09 16.28
CA VAL A 97 -18.30 1.83 17.54
C VAL A 97 -16.86 2.19 17.89
N LEU A 98 -15.98 1.20 18.06
CA LEU A 98 -14.62 1.46 18.56
C LEU A 98 -13.73 2.08 17.47
N LEU A 99 -13.61 1.41 16.34
CA LEU A 99 -12.86 1.85 15.17
C LEU A 99 -13.83 2.19 14.06
N SER A 100 -14.69 3.18 14.30
CA SER A 100 -15.63 3.65 13.29
C SER A 100 -14.85 4.21 12.09
N ARG A 101 -14.91 3.47 10.98
CA ARG A 101 -14.24 3.75 9.72
C ARG A 101 -15.29 4.19 8.69
N SER A 102 -14.89 5.08 7.78
CA SER A 102 -15.73 5.56 6.68
C SER A 102 -16.12 4.45 5.71
N GLU A 103 -15.30 3.42 5.58
CA GLU A 103 -15.52 2.29 4.67
C GLU A 103 -16.01 1.03 5.38
N LYS A 104 -16.98 0.35 4.75
CA LYS A 104 -17.45 -0.96 5.21
C LYS A 104 -16.37 -2.01 4.96
N ARG A 105 -15.74 -2.49 6.03
CA ARG A 105 -14.83 -3.63 5.94
C ARG A 105 -15.59 -4.95 5.98
N ALA A 106 -15.29 -5.80 5.01
CA ALA A 106 -15.76 -7.19 4.98
C ALA A 106 -14.74 -8.17 5.59
N ILE A 107 -13.60 -7.67 6.08
CA ILE A 107 -12.48 -8.47 6.60
C ILE A 107 -12.05 -7.88 7.95
N ALA A 108 -12.00 -8.74 8.96
CA ALA A 108 -11.40 -8.46 10.26
C ALA A 108 -9.89 -8.55 10.14
N SER A 109 -9.22 -7.40 10.28
CA SER A 109 -7.77 -7.29 10.32
C SER A 109 -7.20 -7.77 11.66
N ALA A 110 -5.87 -7.87 11.79
CA ALA A 110 -5.20 -8.23 13.05
C ALA A 110 -5.61 -7.31 14.23
N VAL A 111 -5.74 -6.01 13.95
CA VAL A 111 -6.25 -4.98 14.86
C VAL A 111 -7.68 -5.27 15.32
N ASP A 112 -8.56 -5.63 14.38
CA ASP A 112 -9.95 -5.91 14.69
C ASP A 112 -10.07 -7.17 15.55
N LEU A 113 -9.34 -8.23 15.18
CA LEU A 113 -9.29 -9.49 15.92
C LEU A 113 -8.72 -9.30 17.32
N PHE A 114 -7.75 -8.40 17.49
CA PHE A 114 -7.17 -8.10 18.80
C PHE A 114 -8.20 -7.43 19.71
N LEU A 115 -8.91 -6.42 19.22
CA LEU A 115 -9.98 -5.76 19.98
C LEU A 115 -11.16 -6.70 20.25
N MET A 116 -11.49 -7.57 19.30
CA MET A 116 -12.52 -8.61 19.51
C MET A 116 -12.14 -9.54 20.66
N LYS A 117 -10.87 -9.95 20.76
CA LYS A 117 -10.38 -10.76 21.88
C LYS A 117 -10.51 -10.03 23.21
N GLN A 118 -10.16 -8.75 23.26
CA GLN A 118 -10.28 -7.92 24.47
C GLN A 118 -11.74 -7.80 24.93
N LEU A 119 -12.67 -7.65 23.99
CA LEU A 119 -14.10 -7.66 24.27
C LEU A 119 -14.58 -9.02 24.78
N GLU A 120 -14.06 -10.12 24.23
CA GLU A 120 -14.38 -11.48 24.67
C GLU A 120 -13.88 -11.76 26.10
N THR A 121 -12.69 -11.30 26.44
CA THR A 121 -12.09 -11.49 27.77
C THR A 121 -12.54 -10.46 28.80
N PHE A 122 -13.35 -9.48 28.41
CA PHE A 122 -13.73 -8.32 29.22
C PHE A 122 -12.50 -7.59 29.80
N GLU A 123 -11.39 -7.61 29.07
CA GLU A 123 -10.19 -6.86 29.44
C GLU A 123 -10.41 -5.35 29.21
N ALA A 124 -9.71 -4.54 30.00
CA ALA A 124 -9.86 -3.09 29.94
C ALA A 124 -9.29 -2.55 28.62
N ILE A 125 -10.15 -1.92 27.83
CA ILE A 125 -9.76 -1.23 26.59
C ILE A 125 -9.49 0.24 26.93
N ASN A 126 -8.42 0.82 26.35
CA ASN A 126 -8.15 2.25 26.45
C ASN A 126 -9.17 3.08 25.65
N LEU A 127 -10.37 3.22 26.22
CA LEU A 127 -11.47 3.96 25.64
C LEU A 127 -11.13 5.45 25.39
N PRO A 128 -10.43 6.16 26.30
CA PRO A 128 -9.96 7.52 26.07
C PRO A 128 -9.12 7.65 24.80
N GLY A 129 -8.12 6.78 24.62
CA GLY A 129 -7.27 6.76 23.43
C GLY A 129 -8.05 6.50 22.14
N ILE A 130 -8.94 5.51 22.15
CA ILE A 130 -9.80 5.19 21.00
C ILE A 130 -10.69 6.38 20.62
N MET A 131 -11.23 7.09 21.61
CA MET A 131 -12.06 8.27 21.38
C MET A 131 -11.25 9.41 20.73
N LEU A 132 -10.03 9.68 21.20
CA LEU A 132 -9.15 10.67 20.59
C LEU A 132 -8.81 10.31 19.15
N GLU A 133 -8.45 9.06 18.89
CA GLU A 133 -8.12 8.59 17.55
C GLU A 133 -9.34 8.68 16.60
N HIS A 134 -10.54 8.40 17.10
CA HIS A 134 -11.77 8.56 16.33
C HIS A 134 -12.07 10.03 16.00
N LEU A 135 -11.91 10.94 16.97
CA LEU A 135 -12.08 12.37 16.76
C LEU A 135 -11.05 12.91 15.77
N HIS A 136 -9.80 12.45 15.86
CA HIS A 136 -8.74 12.73 14.90
C HIS A 136 -9.12 12.29 13.48
N ARG A 137 -9.64 11.06 13.31
CA ARG A 137 -10.12 10.57 12.02
C ARG A 137 -11.26 11.41 11.45
N ILE A 138 -12.27 11.77 12.25
CA ILE A 138 -13.38 12.62 11.80
C ILE A 138 -12.86 13.97 11.29
N MET A 139 -11.87 14.55 11.98
CA MET A 139 -11.26 15.82 11.57
C MET A 139 -10.49 15.71 10.25
N MET A 140 -9.73 14.64 10.05
CA MET A 140 -8.99 14.41 8.81
C MET A 140 -9.95 14.29 7.61
N VAL A 141 -11.03 13.54 7.75
CA VAL A 141 -12.07 13.40 6.70
C VAL A 141 -12.75 14.75 6.40
N LYS A 142 -13.00 15.59 7.40
CA LYS A 142 -13.51 16.97 7.18
C LYS A 142 -12.52 17.85 6.43
N ASN A 143 -11.22 17.69 6.70
CA ASN A 143 -10.18 18.42 5.99
C ASN A 143 -10.03 17.92 4.56
N GLU A 144 -10.15 16.62 4.28
CA GLU A 144 -10.17 16.09 2.90
C GLU A 144 -11.33 16.66 2.07
N GLY A 145 -12.48 16.96 2.68
CA GLY A 145 -13.59 17.67 2.03
C GLY A 145 -13.35 19.17 1.77
N LYS A 146 -12.44 19.81 2.52
CA LYS A 146 -11.99 21.21 2.32
C LYS A 146 -10.71 21.33 1.50
N ILE A 147 -9.91 20.27 1.41
CA ILE A 147 -8.73 20.12 0.55
C ILE A 147 -9.24 19.80 -0.87
N LYS A 148 -10.00 20.76 -1.43
CA LYS A 148 -10.29 20.84 -2.86
C LYS A 148 -9.22 21.66 -3.60
N ALA A 149 -8.03 21.77 -3.01
CA ALA A 149 -6.78 21.92 -3.74
C ALA A 149 -6.14 20.53 -3.66
N LYS A 150 -5.98 19.83 -4.81
CA LYS A 150 -5.47 18.45 -4.90
C LYS A 150 -4.42 18.18 -3.81
N SER A 151 -4.75 17.29 -2.87
CA SER A 151 -3.82 16.82 -1.85
C SER A 151 -2.56 16.31 -2.53
N HIS A 152 -1.39 16.74 -2.06
CA HIS A 152 -0.09 16.31 -2.59
C HIS A 152 0.03 14.77 -2.59
N VAL A 153 -0.63 14.10 -1.65
CA VAL A 153 -0.69 12.63 -1.57
C VAL A 153 -1.51 12.03 -2.72
N SER A 154 -2.64 12.64 -3.09
CA SER A 154 -3.42 12.20 -4.26
C SER A 154 -2.67 12.42 -5.58
N GLU A 155 -1.91 13.52 -5.68
CA GLU A 155 -1.07 13.78 -6.84
C GLU A 155 0.13 12.81 -6.92
N LEU A 156 0.68 12.41 -5.78
CA LEU A 156 1.70 11.35 -5.69
C LEU A 156 1.12 9.97 -6.05
N LEU A 157 -0.11 9.65 -5.64
CA LEU A 157 -0.78 8.41 -6.01
C LEU A 157 -1.09 8.35 -7.52
N GLU A 158 -1.61 9.43 -8.12
CA GLU A 158 -1.81 9.51 -9.58
C GLU A 158 -0.48 9.35 -10.34
N LYS A 159 0.60 9.99 -9.85
CA LYS A 159 1.95 9.82 -10.44
C LYS A 159 2.48 8.40 -10.27
N GLN A 160 2.24 7.76 -9.13
CA GLN A 160 2.66 6.38 -8.87
C GLN A 160 1.94 5.39 -9.80
N GLU A 161 0.64 5.58 -10.04
CA GLU A 161 -0.10 4.77 -11.00
C GLU A 161 0.36 5.00 -12.44
N ALA A 162 0.62 6.24 -12.84
CA ALA A 162 1.16 6.56 -14.16
C ALA A 162 2.54 5.94 -14.40
N LEU A 163 3.46 6.06 -13.43
CA LEU A 163 4.79 5.42 -13.50
C LEU A 163 4.70 3.90 -13.58
N LYS A 164 3.73 3.31 -12.89
CA LYS A 164 3.52 1.85 -12.94
C LYS A 164 3.12 1.39 -14.34
N TRP A 165 2.20 2.10 -14.99
CA TRP A 165 1.81 1.79 -16.38
C TRP A 165 2.98 1.97 -17.36
N GLU A 166 3.80 3.01 -17.17
CA GLU A 166 4.97 3.24 -18.01
C GLU A 166 6.04 2.15 -17.84
N MET A 167 6.24 1.66 -16.60
CA MET A 167 7.10 0.49 -16.33
C MET A 167 6.57 -0.79 -16.98
N GLU A 168 5.26 -1.02 -16.96
CA GLU A 168 4.63 -2.17 -17.61
C GLU A 168 4.83 -2.10 -19.14
N ASP A 169 4.65 -0.93 -19.74
CA ASP A 169 4.89 -0.72 -21.18
C ASP A 169 6.37 -0.92 -21.55
N PHE A 170 7.30 -0.34 -20.78
CA PHE A 170 8.73 -0.57 -20.99
C PHE A 170 9.12 -2.04 -20.85
N THR A 171 8.50 -2.78 -19.93
CA THR A 171 8.76 -4.21 -19.74
C THR A 171 8.36 -5.01 -20.99
N VAL A 172 7.24 -4.67 -21.62
CA VAL A 172 6.80 -5.29 -22.88
C VAL A 172 7.80 -4.97 -24.01
N ILE A 173 8.17 -3.71 -24.17
CA ILE A 173 9.13 -3.28 -25.19
C ILE A 173 10.49 -3.97 -25.01
N LEU A 174 10.96 -4.11 -23.77
CA LEU A 174 12.22 -4.78 -23.46
C LEU A 174 12.16 -6.26 -23.85
N GLY A 175 11.05 -6.93 -23.55
CA GLY A 175 10.82 -8.33 -23.95
C GLY A 175 10.87 -8.52 -25.47
N ASP A 176 10.22 -7.64 -26.23
CA ASP A 176 10.25 -7.69 -27.70
C ASP A 176 11.69 -7.49 -28.24
N LYS A 177 12.45 -6.57 -27.63
CA LYS A 177 13.85 -6.33 -28.02
C LYS A 177 14.77 -7.48 -27.66
N GLU A 178 14.53 -8.19 -26.56
CA GLU A 178 15.28 -9.40 -26.21
C GLU A 178 15.04 -10.51 -27.24
N VAL A 179 13.81 -10.69 -27.70
CA VAL A 179 13.47 -11.63 -28.78
C VAL A 179 14.18 -11.24 -30.09
N GLU A 180 14.16 -9.96 -30.45
CA GLU A 180 14.85 -9.46 -31.65
C GLU A 180 16.37 -9.68 -31.56
N ILE A 181 16.99 -9.43 -30.41
CA ILE A 181 18.41 -9.69 -30.18
C ILE A 181 18.72 -11.19 -30.31
N ALA A 182 17.88 -12.06 -29.73
CA ALA A 182 18.06 -13.51 -29.84
C ALA A 182 17.99 -13.98 -31.30
N HIS A 183 17.03 -13.44 -32.07
CA HIS A 183 16.89 -13.73 -33.49
C HIS A 183 18.10 -13.26 -34.30
N LEU A 184 18.56 -12.02 -34.10
CA LEU A 184 19.73 -11.48 -34.78
C LEU A 184 21.01 -12.26 -34.44
N LYS A 185 21.18 -12.68 -33.17
CA LYS A 185 22.29 -13.54 -32.76
C LYS A 185 22.25 -14.90 -33.46
N ALA A 186 21.07 -15.51 -33.58
CA ALA A 186 20.91 -16.77 -34.29
C ALA A 186 21.28 -16.65 -35.78
N LEU A 187 20.82 -15.59 -36.45
CA LEU A 187 21.19 -15.30 -37.84
C LEU A 187 22.69 -15.09 -38.01
N LEU A 188 23.32 -14.37 -37.08
CA LEU A 188 24.76 -14.09 -37.12
C LEU A 188 25.57 -15.38 -36.94
N GLN A 189 25.16 -16.27 -36.04
CA GLN A 189 25.77 -17.58 -35.84
C GLN A 189 25.58 -18.51 -37.05
N GLN A 190 24.42 -18.42 -37.71
CA GLN A 190 24.15 -19.13 -38.97
C GLN A 190 25.04 -18.60 -40.10
N ALA A 191 25.19 -17.29 -40.24
CA ALA A 191 26.07 -16.68 -41.23
C ALA A 191 27.55 -17.04 -40.97
N GLN A 192 27.98 -17.11 -39.71
CA GLN A 192 29.34 -17.55 -39.35
C GLN A 192 29.58 -19.03 -39.64
N SER A 193 28.58 -19.89 -39.46
CA SER A 193 28.69 -21.31 -39.82
C SER A 193 28.65 -21.55 -41.33
N GLN A 194 27.96 -20.69 -42.11
CA GLN A 194 27.99 -20.70 -43.57
C GLN A 194 29.22 -19.99 -44.18
N GLY A 195 29.86 -19.08 -43.44
CA GLY A 195 31.03 -18.31 -43.87
C GLY A 195 32.39 -19.01 -43.71
N SER A 196 32.44 -20.22 -43.13
CA SER A 196 33.68 -20.98 -42.97
C SER A 196 34.10 -21.77 -44.23
N GLY A 197 33.50 -21.49 -45.39
CA GLY A 197 33.74 -22.23 -46.64
C GLY A 197 34.39 -21.47 -47.80
N THR A 198 34.66 -20.16 -47.68
CA THR A 198 35.02 -19.33 -48.86
C THR A 198 36.37 -18.60 -48.79
N SER A 199 37.25 -18.90 -47.83
CA SER A 199 38.57 -18.21 -47.76
C SER A 199 39.65 -18.82 -48.67
N THR A 200 39.44 -19.99 -49.27
CA THR A 200 40.38 -20.58 -50.23
C THR A 200 40.23 -20.01 -51.64
N ASN A 201 39.01 -19.79 -52.13
CA ASN A 201 38.79 -19.33 -53.51
C ASN A 201 39.20 -17.87 -53.74
N GLU A 202 38.97 -16.96 -52.79
CA GLU A 202 39.33 -15.55 -52.98
C GLU A 202 40.86 -15.34 -52.96
N ASN A 203 41.59 -16.14 -52.17
CA ASN A 203 43.05 -16.08 -52.12
C ASN A 203 43.70 -16.75 -53.34
N GLU A 204 43.11 -17.85 -53.85
CA GLU A 204 43.53 -18.50 -55.10
C GLU A 204 43.24 -17.61 -56.33
N GLU A 205 42.10 -16.93 -56.36
CA GLU A 205 41.76 -15.99 -57.44
C GLU A 205 42.64 -14.73 -57.38
N ALA A 206 42.95 -14.21 -56.19
CA ALA A 206 43.89 -13.10 -56.03
C ALA A 206 45.32 -13.47 -56.42
N THR A 207 45.77 -14.71 -56.16
CA THR A 207 47.09 -15.18 -56.62
C THR A 207 47.11 -15.46 -58.12
N ARG A 208 46.02 -15.99 -58.70
CA ARG A 208 45.88 -16.18 -60.15
C ARG A 208 45.94 -14.85 -60.90
N LEU A 209 45.17 -13.85 -60.47
CA LEU A 209 45.14 -12.51 -61.07
C LEU A 209 46.50 -11.79 -60.92
N ARG A 210 47.21 -12.00 -59.81
CA ARG A 210 48.56 -11.44 -59.61
C ARG A 210 49.60 -12.07 -60.56
N GLY A 211 49.51 -13.38 -60.80
CA GLY A 211 50.37 -14.07 -61.77
C GLY A 211 50.10 -13.66 -63.22
N GLU A 212 48.83 -13.45 -63.58
CA GLU A 212 48.44 -13.03 -64.92
C GLU A 212 48.90 -11.59 -65.23
N ASN A 213 48.78 -10.66 -64.26
CA ASN A 213 49.33 -9.31 -64.41
C ASN A 213 50.86 -9.29 -64.57
N ALA A 214 51.60 -10.14 -63.85
CA ALA A 214 53.04 -10.24 -64.02
C ALA A 214 53.43 -10.65 -65.46
N ARG A 215 52.70 -11.62 -66.04
CA ARG A 215 52.90 -12.05 -67.43
C ARG A 215 52.56 -10.97 -68.45
N LEU A 216 51.51 -10.19 -68.23
CA LEU A 216 51.14 -9.07 -69.09
C LEU A 216 52.17 -7.91 -69.04
N THR A 217 52.90 -7.79 -67.93
CA THR A 217 53.95 -6.78 -67.77
C THR A 217 55.27 -7.21 -68.45
N GLU A 218 55.53 -8.52 -68.53
CA GLU A 218 56.69 -9.08 -69.25
C GLU A 218 56.47 -9.20 -70.77
N SER A 219 55.23 -9.40 -71.22
CA SER A 219 54.91 -9.56 -72.65
C SER A 219 54.79 -8.25 -73.43
N ASN A 220 54.92 -7.10 -72.75
CA ASN A 220 54.87 -5.78 -73.37
C ASN A 220 56.19 -5.01 -73.13
N PRO A 221 57.29 -5.39 -73.80
CA PRO A 221 58.49 -4.57 -73.79
C PRO A 221 58.18 -3.24 -74.48
N ARG A 222 58.53 -2.14 -73.81
CA ARG A 222 58.55 -0.80 -74.41
C ARG A 222 59.45 -0.76 -75.64
#